data_AF-A0A954D2R7-F1
#
_entry.id   AF-A0A954D2R7-F1
#
_cell.length_a   1.000
_cell.length_b   1.000
_cell.length_c   1.000
_cell.angle_alpha   90.00
_cell.angle_beta   90.00
_cell.angle_gamma   90.00
#
_symmetry.space_group_name_H-M   'P 1'
#
loop_
_entity.id
_entity.type
_entity.pdbx_description
1 polymer ?
#
loop_
_entity_poly.entity_id
_entity_poly.type
_entity_poly.pdbx_seq_one_letter_code
_entity_poly.pdbx_strand_id
1 'polypeptide(L)'
;AVAFGEALTPAFRSYAAAVRTNAAHLAECLAEQGLKIVTGGTDSHMVVVDLRGLDVTGADVEKRGLAAGLTINKNMVPGDPLSPRVTSGIRVGTAAPTTRGMDLDAMTEISALLVALIREPDPEALRPRVQRLCDAFPIPGIG
;
A
#
# COMPACT_ATOMS: atom_id res chain seq x y z
N ALA A 1 28.49 -1.72 5.14
CA ALA A 1 28.77 -1.89 6.58
C ALA A 1 27.71 -1.23 7.46
N VAL A 2 27.41 0.06 7.25
CA VAL A 2 26.44 0.83 8.07
C VAL A 2 25.05 0.19 8.14
N ALA A 3 24.38 -0.03 6.99
CA ALA A 3 23.03 -0.62 6.98
C ALA A 3 22.94 -2.03 7.61
N PHE A 4 24.00 -2.84 7.46
CA PHE A 4 24.05 -4.15 8.11
C PHE A 4 24.21 -4.02 9.63
N GLY A 5 24.99 -3.04 10.09
CA GLY A 5 25.08 -2.70 11.52
C GLY A 5 23.75 -2.24 12.10
N GLU A 6 23.02 -1.37 11.40
CA GLU A 6 21.67 -0.92 11.81
C GLU A 6 20.69 -2.09 11.88
N ALA A 7 20.72 -2.99 10.89
CA ALA A 7 19.86 -4.17 10.83
C ALA A 7 20.05 -5.14 12.02
N LEU A 8 21.23 -5.12 12.67
CA LEU A 8 21.53 -5.93 13.84
C LEU A 8 21.03 -5.31 15.16
N THR A 9 20.49 -4.07 15.13
CA THR A 9 20.03 -3.39 16.34
C THR A 9 18.66 -3.88 16.80
N PRO A 10 18.35 -3.82 18.12
CA PRO A 10 17.00 -4.07 18.62
C PRO A 10 15.94 -3.15 18.01
N ALA A 11 16.30 -1.91 17.67
CA ALA A 11 15.40 -0.96 17.02
C ALA A 11 14.93 -1.47 15.65
N PHE A 12 15.83 -2.05 14.85
CA PHE A 12 15.46 -2.64 13.57
C PHE A 12 14.54 -3.86 13.72
N ARG A 13 14.72 -4.67 14.78
CA ARG A 13 13.79 -5.76 15.09
C ARG A 13 12.38 -5.23 15.38
N SER A 14 12.26 -4.17 16.18
CA SER A 14 10.97 -3.52 16.45
C SER A 14 10.35 -2.92 15.19
N TYR A 15 11.16 -2.27 14.35
CA TYR A 15 10.74 -1.75 13.04
C TYR A 15 10.21 -2.87 12.14
N ALA A 16 10.94 -3.97 11.98
CA ALA A 16 10.53 -5.09 11.13
C ALA A 16 9.23 -5.74 11.63
N ALA A 17 9.01 -5.78 12.94
CA ALA A 17 7.75 -6.20 13.52
C ALA A 17 6.61 -5.23 13.16
N ALA A 18 6.81 -3.92 13.32
CA ALA A 18 5.84 -2.90 12.96
C ALA A 18 5.47 -2.93 11.46
N VAL A 19 6.44 -3.16 10.56
CA VAL A 19 6.19 -3.33 9.12
C VAL A 19 5.20 -4.47 8.85
N ARG A 20 5.39 -5.61 9.51
CA ARG A 20 4.49 -6.77 9.37
C ARG A 20 3.12 -6.50 9.98
N THR A 21 3.06 -5.91 11.17
CA THR A 21 1.79 -5.54 11.81
C THR A 21 1.00 -4.56 10.95
N ASN A 22 1.65 -3.53 10.40
CA ASN A 22 1.03 -2.59 9.47
C ASN A 22 0.52 -3.29 8.19
N ALA A 23 1.27 -4.25 7.64
CA ALA A 23 0.85 -4.97 6.45
C ALA A 23 -0.38 -5.87 6.70
N ALA A 24 -0.41 -6.54 7.86
CA ALA A 24 -1.56 -7.35 8.27
C ALA A 24 -2.81 -6.47 8.45
N HIS A 25 -2.69 -5.36 9.19
CA HIS A 25 -3.78 -4.40 9.41
C HIS A 25 -4.29 -3.80 8.10
N LEU A 26 -3.39 -3.40 7.20
CA LEU A 26 -3.78 -2.92 5.88
C LEU A 26 -4.55 -3.98 5.07
N ALA A 27 -4.14 -5.25 5.13
CA ALA A 27 -4.85 -6.34 4.46
C ALA A 27 -6.25 -6.54 5.04
N GLU A 28 -6.39 -6.49 6.36
CA GLU A 28 -7.67 -6.58 7.08
C GLU A 28 -8.61 -5.44 6.67
N CYS A 29 -8.15 -4.19 6.75
CA CYS A 29 -8.97 -3.04 6.36
C CYS A 29 -9.40 -3.10 4.89
N LEU A 30 -8.56 -3.57 3.98
CA LEU A 30 -8.93 -3.71 2.57
C LEU A 30 -9.97 -4.84 2.37
N ALA A 31 -9.82 -5.95 3.10
CA ALA A 31 -10.76 -7.06 3.08
C ALA A 31 -12.13 -6.67 3.65
N GLU A 32 -12.18 -5.90 4.73
CA GLU A 32 -13.41 -5.34 5.32
C GLU A 32 -14.17 -4.44 4.33
N GLN A 33 -13.45 -3.78 3.43
CA GLN A 33 -14.02 -2.97 2.35
C GLN A 33 -14.49 -3.81 1.14
N GLY A 34 -14.42 -5.14 1.24
CA GLY A 34 -14.85 -6.09 0.23
C GLY A 34 -13.84 -6.31 -0.90
N LEU A 35 -12.58 -5.90 -0.73
CA LEU A 35 -11.52 -6.21 -1.70
C LEU A 35 -10.94 -7.60 -1.44
N LYS A 36 -10.61 -8.31 -2.51
CA LYS A 36 -10.07 -9.66 -2.41
C LYS A 36 -8.56 -9.62 -2.24
N ILE A 37 -8.07 -10.12 -1.11
CA ILE A 37 -6.63 -10.33 -0.88
C ILE A 37 -6.23 -11.70 -1.42
N VAL A 38 -5.19 -11.78 -2.25
CA VAL A 38 -4.83 -13.02 -2.99
C VAL A 38 -4.67 -14.24 -2.08
N THR A 39 -4.11 -14.06 -0.89
CA THR A 39 -3.87 -15.10 0.12
C THR A 39 -4.81 -15.00 1.33
N GLY A 40 -5.79 -14.09 1.32
CA GLY A 40 -6.65 -13.80 2.47
C GLY A 40 -6.00 -12.98 3.59
N GLY A 41 -4.74 -12.59 3.45
CA GLY A 41 -3.96 -11.83 4.44
C GLY A 41 -2.50 -11.70 4.01
N THR A 42 -1.58 -11.45 4.94
CA THR A 42 -0.14 -11.43 4.66
C THR A 42 0.69 -11.77 5.90
N ASP A 43 1.79 -12.49 5.70
CA ASP A 43 2.82 -12.73 6.73
C ASP A 43 4.07 -11.85 6.53
N SER A 44 4.05 -10.98 5.52
CA SER A 44 5.21 -10.23 5.02
C SER A 44 5.00 -8.71 5.15
N HIS A 45 5.73 -7.93 4.35
CA HIS A 45 5.69 -6.47 4.32
C HIS A 45 4.77 -5.91 3.22
N MET A 46 4.05 -6.77 2.51
CA MET A 46 3.26 -6.40 1.33
C MET A 46 1.92 -7.13 1.27
N VAL A 47 0.97 -6.50 0.61
CA VAL A 47 -0.38 -7.01 0.36
C VAL A 47 -0.63 -6.99 -1.15
N VAL A 48 -1.21 -8.07 -1.67
CA VAL A 48 -1.60 -8.16 -3.08
C VAL A 48 -3.11 -8.23 -3.17
N VAL A 49 -3.70 -7.27 -3.88
CA VAL A 49 -5.14 -7.15 -4.08
C VAL A 49 -5.49 -7.67 -5.48
N ASP A 50 -6.46 -8.56 -5.55
CA ASP A 50 -7.06 -9.08 -6.76
C ASP A 50 -8.22 -8.17 -7.18
N LEU A 51 -8.09 -7.54 -8.35
CA LEU A 51 -9.05 -6.57 -8.88
C LEU A 51 -10.09 -7.23 -9.81
N ARG A 52 -10.00 -8.55 -10.05
CA ARG A 52 -10.96 -9.25 -10.92
C ARG A 52 -12.38 -9.11 -10.36
N GLY A 53 -13.33 -8.78 -11.24
CA GLY A 53 -14.71 -8.51 -10.86
C GLY A 53 -14.98 -7.04 -10.50
N LEU A 54 -13.95 -6.18 -10.56
CA LEU A 54 -14.07 -4.73 -10.49
C LEU A 54 -13.85 -4.13 -11.88
N ASP A 55 -14.33 -2.90 -12.10
CA ASP A 55 -14.23 -2.20 -13.38
C ASP A 55 -12.88 -1.49 -13.61
N VAL A 56 -11.80 -2.02 -13.01
CA VAL A 56 -10.45 -1.45 -13.09
C VAL A 56 -9.37 -2.52 -13.25
N THR A 57 -8.32 -2.19 -13.99
CA THR A 57 -7.10 -3.00 -14.09
C THR A 57 -6.02 -2.50 -13.13
N GLY A 58 -4.95 -3.29 -12.95
CA GLY A 58 -3.79 -2.84 -12.18
C GLY A 58 -3.14 -1.57 -12.76
N ALA A 59 -3.06 -1.47 -14.10
CA ALA A 59 -2.56 -0.28 -14.78
C ALA A 59 -3.45 0.95 -14.57
N ASP A 60 -4.78 0.78 -14.50
CA ASP A 60 -5.69 1.88 -14.20
C ASP A 60 -5.45 2.41 -12.79
N VAL A 61 -5.38 1.52 -11.79
CA VAL A 61 -5.17 1.91 -10.40
C VAL A 61 -3.79 2.55 -10.19
N GLU A 62 -2.75 2.03 -10.85
CA GLU A 62 -1.41 2.64 -10.84
C GLU A 62 -1.44 4.07 -11.40
N LYS A 63 -2.11 4.29 -12.55
CA LYS A 63 -2.26 5.62 -13.15
C LYS A 63 -3.07 6.58 -12.26
N ARG A 64 -4.18 6.10 -11.69
CA ARG A 64 -5.02 6.88 -10.76
C ARG A 64 -4.22 7.25 -9.50
N GLY A 65 -3.45 6.33 -8.96
CA GLY A 65 -2.55 6.58 -7.83
C GLY A 65 -1.61 7.74 -8.10
N LEU A 66 -0.92 7.73 -9.26
CA LEU A 66 -0.02 8.82 -9.63
C LEU A 66 -0.71 10.20 -9.67
N ALA A 67 -1.94 10.28 -10.18
CA ALA A 67 -2.71 11.52 -10.19
C ALA A 67 -3.05 12.01 -8.77
N ALA A 68 -3.43 11.08 -7.88
CA ALA A 68 -3.70 11.35 -6.48
C ALA A 68 -2.45 11.62 -5.62
N GLY A 69 -1.24 11.36 -6.14
CA GLY A 69 0.01 11.45 -5.37
C GLY A 69 0.38 10.20 -4.59
N LEU A 70 -0.20 9.04 -4.92
CA LEU A 70 0.10 7.73 -4.35
C LEU A 70 0.88 6.86 -5.35
N THR A 71 2.06 6.39 -4.96
CA THR A 71 2.82 5.44 -5.78
C THR A 71 2.40 4.00 -5.46
N ILE A 72 1.80 3.33 -6.43
CA ILE A 72 1.31 1.94 -6.33
C ILE A 72 1.92 1.16 -7.49
N ASN A 73 2.09 -0.16 -7.34
CA ASN A 73 2.59 -1.02 -8.40
C ASN A 73 1.48 -1.94 -8.90
N LYS A 74 1.18 -1.87 -10.21
CA LYS A 74 0.38 -2.92 -10.86
C LYS A 74 1.11 -4.26 -10.76
N ASN A 75 0.40 -5.32 -10.45
CA ASN A 75 1.01 -6.61 -10.14
C ASN A 75 0.14 -7.76 -10.64
N MET A 76 0.78 -8.76 -11.24
CA MET A 76 0.07 -9.97 -11.64
C MET A 76 -0.50 -10.71 -10.43
N VAL A 77 -1.63 -11.38 -10.64
CA VAL A 77 -2.23 -12.31 -9.67
C VAL A 77 -2.09 -13.76 -10.16
N PRO A 78 -2.27 -14.79 -9.31
CA PRO A 78 -2.27 -16.17 -9.75
C PRO A 78 -3.31 -16.42 -10.87
N GLY A 79 -2.83 -16.94 -12.00
CA GLY A 79 -3.66 -17.16 -13.19
C GLY A 79 -4.18 -15.87 -13.80
N ASP A 80 -3.38 -14.80 -13.81
CA ASP A 80 -3.78 -13.50 -14.36
C ASP A 80 -4.24 -13.63 -15.83
N PRO A 81 -5.49 -13.24 -16.16
CA PRO A 81 -5.96 -13.24 -17.55
C PRO A 81 -5.40 -12.09 -18.38
N LEU A 82 -4.83 -11.06 -17.73
CA LEU A 82 -4.32 -9.86 -18.39
C LEU A 82 -2.80 -9.91 -18.56
N SER A 83 -2.30 -9.16 -19.54
CA SER A 83 -0.86 -9.08 -19.82
C SER A 83 -0.08 -8.42 -18.66
N PRO A 84 1.24 -8.65 -18.55
CA PRO A 84 2.09 -7.99 -17.56
C PRO A 84 2.11 -6.46 -17.61
N ARG A 85 1.67 -5.84 -18.72
CA ARG A 85 1.56 -4.38 -18.85
C ARG A 85 0.29 -3.81 -18.23
N VAL A 86 -0.74 -4.64 -18.04
CA VAL A 86 -2.08 -4.23 -17.58
C VAL A 86 -2.38 -4.83 -16.20
N THR A 87 -2.27 -6.16 -16.07
CA THR A 87 -2.45 -6.96 -14.84
C THR A 87 -3.83 -6.85 -14.17
N SER A 88 -4.23 -7.89 -13.46
CA SER A 88 -5.50 -7.93 -12.72
C SER A 88 -5.35 -7.66 -11.23
N GLY A 89 -4.26 -7.02 -10.81
CA GLY A 89 -4.01 -6.75 -9.40
C GLY A 89 -3.08 -5.57 -9.15
N ILE A 90 -2.99 -5.22 -7.86
CA ILE A 90 -2.01 -4.25 -7.35
C ILE A 90 -1.28 -4.85 -6.16
N ARG A 91 -0.05 -4.37 -5.97
CA ARG A 91 0.77 -4.68 -4.80
C ARG A 91 1.09 -3.39 -4.06
N VAL A 92 0.84 -3.40 -2.76
CA VAL A 92 1.16 -2.32 -1.83
C VAL A 92 2.06 -2.84 -0.71
N GLY A 93 2.98 -2.02 -0.24
CA GLY A 93 3.96 -2.40 0.78
C GLY A 93 4.03 -1.36 1.90
N THR A 94 4.36 -1.81 3.11
CA THR A 94 4.31 -0.98 4.32
C THR A 94 5.67 -0.54 4.85
N ALA A 95 6.78 -1.04 4.29
CA ALA A 95 8.13 -0.69 4.75
C ALA A 95 8.41 0.83 4.68
N ALA A 96 8.14 1.46 3.52
CA ALA A 96 8.34 2.90 3.33
C ALA A 96 7.47 3.77 4.25
N PRO A 97 6.14 3.57 4.35
CA PRO A 97 5.33 4.37 5.28
C PRO A 97 5.71 4.11 6.74
N THR A 98 6.00 2.87 7.13
CA THR A 98 6.44 2.54 8.51
C THR A 98 7.76 3.24 8.85
N THR A 99 8.69 3.36 7.89
CA THR A 99 9.95 4.11 8.09
C THR A 99 9.69 5.59 8.39
N ARG A 100 8.62 6.17 7.84
CA ARG A 100 8.17 7.54 8.14
C ARG A 100 7.37 7.67 9.44
N GLY A 101 7.20 6.57 10.18
CA GLY A 101 6.44 6.54 11.43
C GLY A 101 4.94 6.31 11.27
N MET A 102 4.46 5.96 10.06
CA MET A 102 3.05 5.63 9.86
C MET A 102 2.68 4.33 10.59
N ASP A 103 1.61 4.38 11.38
CA ASP A 103 1.09 3.32 12.23
C ASP A 103 -0.23 2.74 11.69
N LEU A 104 -0.99 2.04 12.54
CA LEU A 104 -2.24 1.38 12.16
C LEU A 104 -3.33 2.37 11.72
N ASP A 105 -3.39 3.55 12.33
CA ASP A 105 -4.35 4.59 11.93
C ASP A 105 -4.00 5.12 10.54
N ALA A 106 -2.71 5.33 10.26
CA ALA A 106 -2.25 5.66 8.92
C ALA A 106 -2.52 4.53 7.91
N MET A 107 -2.40 3.24 8.29
CA MET A 107 -2.75 2.12 7.41
C MET A 107 -4.25 2.08 7.11
N THR A 108 -5.09 2.42 8.08
CA THR A 108 -6.55 2.55 7.89
C THR A 108 -6.87 3.64 6.89
N GLU A 109 -6.21 4.79 7.01
CA GLU A 109 -6.36 5.91 6.06
C GLU A 109 -5.87 5.55 4.64
N ILE A 110 -4.73 4.85 4.54
CA ILE A 110 -4.21 4.35 3.26
C ILE A 110 -5.20 3.35 2.64
N SER A 111 -5.80 2.46 3.42
CA SER A 111 -6.83 1.54 2.94
C SER A 111 -8.01 2.31 2.32
N ALA A 112 -8.51 3.33 3.02
CA ALA A 112 -9.61 4.16 2.52
C ALA A 112 -9.24 4.90 1.23
N LEU A 113 -8.01 5.42 1.11
CA LEU A 113 -7.49 6.03 -0.11
C LEU A 113 -7.37 5.04 -1.28
N LEU A 114 -6.91 3.81 -1.02
CA LEU A 114 -6.83 2.75 -2.03
C LEU A 114 -8.21 2.34 -2.54
N VAL A 115 -9.19 2.20 -1.64
CA VAL A 115 -10.57 1.89 -2.01
C VAL A 115 -11.18 3.02 -2.85
N ALA A 116 -10.95 4.28 -2.47
CA ALA A 116 -11.38 5.44 -3.24
C ALA A 116 -10.74 5.44 -4.63
N LEU A 117 -9.44 5.19 -4.76
CA LEU A 117 -8.76 5.08 -6.06
C LEU A 117 -9.37 4.02 -6.98
N ILE A 118 -9.80 2.90 -6.41
CA ILE A 118 -10.41 1.78 -7.13
C ILE A 118 -11.83 2.14 -7.59
N ARG A 119 -12.62 2.79 -6.73
CA ARG A 119 -14.08 2.93 -6.92
C ARG A 119 -14.53 4.30 -7.42
N GLU A 120 -13.78 5.35 -7.14
CA GLU A 120 -14.16 6.74 -7.46
C GLU A 120 -13.63 7.17 -8.83
N PRO A 121 -14.37 8.03 -9.55
CA PRO A 121 -14.02 8.43 -10.91
C PRO A 121 -12.92 9.50 -10.98
N ASP A 122 -12.75 10.31 -9.93
CA ASP A 122 -11.81 11.43 -9.91
C ASP A 122 -10.68 11.21 -8.89
N PRO A 123 -9.52 10.69 -9.31
CA PRO A 123 -8.39 10.50 -8.40
C PRO A 123 -7.73 11.80 -7.95
N GLU A 124 -7.86 12.91 -8.69
CA GLU A 124 -7.20 14.17 -8.33
C GLU A 124 -7.83 14.81 -7.10
N ALA A 125 -9.14 14.60 -6.89
CA ALA A 125 -9.84 15.01 -5.68
C ALA A 125 -9.26 14.40 -4.39
N LEU A 126 -8.54 13.26 -4.48
CA LEU A 126 -7.90 12.61 -3.34
C LEU A 126 -6.55 13.25 -2.96
N ARG A 127 -5.95 14.05 -3.84
CA ARG A 127 -4.61 14.61 -3.66
C ARG A 127 -4.44 15.43 -2.37
N PRO A 128 -5.39 16.29 -1.95
CA PRO A 128 -5.27 17.01 -0.68
C PRO A 128 -5.32 16.09 0.55
N ARG A 129 -6.01 14.94 0.45
CA ARG A 129 -6.07 13.94 1.52
C ARG A 129 -4.75 13.18 1.62
N VAL A 130 -4.18 12.76 0.48
CA VAL A 130 -2.85 12.15 0.41
C VAL A 130 -1.76 13.08 0.92
N GLN A 131 -1.82 14.36 0.54
CA GLN A 131 -0.85 15.36 1.00
C GLN A 131 -0.91 15.54 2.52
N ARG A 132 -2.11 15.72 3.09
CA ARG A 132 -2.29 15.83 4.55
C ARG A 132 -1.75 14.62 5.31
N LEU A 133 -1.99 13.42 4.80
CA LEU A 133 -1.41 12.20 5.38
C LEU A 133 0.12 12.26 5.31
N CYS A 134 0.70 12.61 4.16
CA CYS A 134 2.16 12.73 4.04
C CYS A 134 2.75 13.80 4.97
N ASP A 135 2.10 14.95 5.12
CA ASP A 135 2.60 16.06 5.94
C ASP A 135 2.61 15.72 7.44
N ALA A 136 1.69 14.87 7.90
CA ALA A 136 1.67 14.38 9.27
C ALA A 136 2.87 13.47 9.63
N PHE A 137 3.55 12.92 8.62
CA PHE A 137 4.65 11.96 8.78
C PHE A 137 5.89 12.41 7.96
N PRO A 138 6.68 13.38 8.43
CA PRO A 138 7.81 13.94 7.68
C PRO A 138 8.89 12.90 7.33
N ILE A 139 9.71 13.20 6.31
CA ILE A 139 10.74 12.29 5.82
C ILE A 139 11.90 12.23 6.83
N PRO A 140 12.28 11.04 7.33
CA PRO A 140 13.45 10.89 8.20
C PRO A 140 14.74 11.33 7.50
N GLY A 141 15.59 12.08 8.20
CA GLY A 141 16.93 12.44 7.72
C GLY A 141 17.02 13.64 6.76
N ILE A 142 15.90 14.33 6.49
CA ILE A 142 15.89 15.63 5.82
C ILE A 142 15.41 16.67 6.82
N GLY A 143 16.35 17.42 7.39
CA GLY A 143 16.16 18.51 8.33
C GLY A 143 17.36 19.44 8.32
#